data_AF-A0A967HLG7-F1
#
_entry.id   AF-A0A967HLG7-F1
#
_cell.length_a   1.000
_cell.length_b   1.000
_cell.length_c   1.000
_cell.angle_alpha   90.00
_cell.angle_beta   90.00
_cell.angle_gamma   90.00
#
_symmetry.space_group_name_H-M   'P 1'
#
loop_
_entity.id
_entity.type
_entity.pdbx_description
1 polymer ?
#
loop_
_entity_poly.entity_id
_entity_poly.type
_entity_poly.pdbx_seq_one_letter_code
_entity_poly.pdbx_strand_id
1 'polypeptide(L)'
;MLLERLLENLALNVEAFALCRVAPGWRLRLPALDWVTLHFVVRGRGEARDSASDGRILSPGSLLLVPPQLVHSIECGPPPHAERGAAGEGTGGG
;
A
#
# COMPACT_ATOMS: atom_id res chain seq x y z
N MET A 1 -8.04 -25.38 -2.86
CA MET A 1 -9.08 -24.41 -3.28
C MET A 1 -8.61 -23.59 -4.48
N LEU A 2 -9.49 -22.87 -5.20
CA LEU A 2 -9.13 -22.07 -6.39
C LEU A 2 -8.01 -21.05 -6.11
N LEU A 3 -8.05 -20.39 -4.95
CA LEU A 3 -7.00 -19.46 -4.51
C LEU A 3 -5.64 -20.16 -4.39
N GLU A 4 -5.59 -21.37 -3.80
CA GLU A 4 -4.34 -22.15 -3.68
C GLU A 4 -3.76 -22.48 -5.05
N ARG A 5 -4.59 -22.87 -6.04
CA ARG A 5 -4.12 -23.13 -7.42
C ARG A 5 -3.59 -21.89 -8.14
N LEU A 6 -4.18 -20.72 -7.85
CA LEU A 6 -3.71 -19.45 -8.40
C LEU A 6 -2.37 -19.04 -7.76
N LEU A 7 -2.16 -19.39 -6.48
CA LEU A 7 -0.91 -19.16 -5.77
C LEU A 7 0.16 -20.21 -6.08
N GLU A 8 -0.21 -21.44 -6.45
CA GLU A 8 0.70 -22.55 -6.80
C GLU A 8 1.63 -22.22 -7.98
N ASN A 9 1.22 -21.33 -8.89
CA ASN A 9 2.03 -20.87 -10.02
C ASN A 9 2.68 -19.52 -9.79
N LEU A 10 2.46 -18.91 -8.61
CA LEU A 10 2.99 -17.60 -8.28
C LEU A 10 4.36 -17.79 -7.61
N ALA A 11 5.41 -17.84 -8.42
CA ALA A 11 6.80 -17.81 -7.94
C ALA A 11 7.12 -16.41 -7.40
N LEU A 12 6.80 -16.16 -6.12
CA LEU A 12 7.15 -14.93 -5.43
C LEU A 12 8.51 -15.10 -4.75
N ASN A 13 9.50 -14.34 -5.21
CA ASN A 13 10.66 -14.06 -4.36
C ASN A 13 10.26 -12.94 -3.39
N VAL A 14 9.86 -13.31 -2.16
CA VAL A 14 9.40 -12.33 -1.16
C VAL A 14 10.64 -11.73 -0.48
N GLU A 15 11.19 -10.67 -1.08
CA GLU A 15 12.12 -9.80 -0.37
C GLU A 15 11.33 -8.91 0.59
N ALA A 16 11.43 -9.22 1.88
CA ALA A 16 10.89 -8.49 3.03
C ALA A 16 9.38 -8.58 3.31
N PHE A 17 9.07 -8.98 4.54
CA PHE A 17 7.73 -8.89 5.15
C PHE A 17 7.69 -7.68 6.08
N ALA A 18 6.77 -6.74 5.83
CA ALA A 18 6.54 -5.58 6.69
C ALA A 18 5.11 -5.59 7.24
N LEU A 19 4.96 -5.43 8.55
CA LEU A 19 3.66 -5.22 9.18
C LEU A 19 3.31 -3.73 9.12
N CYS A 20 2.31 -3.38 8.32
CA CYS A 20 1.79 -2.02 8.23
C CYS A 20 0.67 -1.82 9.26
N ARG A 21 0.81 -0.84 10.15
CA ARG A 21 -0.26 -0.42 11.06
C ARG A 21 -0.63 1.03 10.78
N VAL A 22 -1.81 1.23 10.20
CA VAL A 22 -2.34 2.56 9.86
C VAL A 22 -3.34 2.98 10.92
N ALA A 23 -3.14 4.16 11.50
CA ALA A 23 -4.05 4.73 12.49
C ALA A 23 -5.21 5.48 11.79
N PRO A 24 -6.40 5.56 12.42
CA PRO A 24 -7.53 6.28 11.84
C PRO A 24 -7.19 7.75 11.53
N GLY A 25 -7.59 8.22 10.35
CA GLY A 25 -7.29 9.57 9.84
C GLY A 25 -5.88 9.71 9.25
N TRP A 26 -5.10 8.63 9.17
CA TRP A 26 -3.76 8.63 8.58
C TRP A 26 -3.75 7.92 7.23
N ARG A 27 -2.80 8.36 6.39
CA ARG A 27 -2.45 7.73 5.12
C ARG A 27 -0.99 7.29 5.17
N LEU A 28 -0.77 6.02 4.85
CA LEU A 28 0.56 5.46 4.63
C LEU A 28 0.83 5.49 3.13
N ARG A 29 1.74 6.34 2.68
CA ARG A 29 2.19 6.38 1.28
C ARG A 29 3.37 5.43 1.10
N LEU A 30 3.28 4.54 0.13
CA LEU A 30 4.32 3.58 -0.19
C LEU A 30 4.98 3.97 -1.52
N PRO A 31 6.32 3.89 -1.61
CA PRO A 31 7.01 4.20 -2.86
C PRO A 31 6.73 3.12 -3.91
N ALA A 32 6.93 3.49 -5.17
CA ALA A 32 7.01 2.53 -6.25
C ALA A 32 8.25 1.64 -6.07
N LEU A 33 8.08 0.34 -6.31
CA LEU A 33 9.16 -0.66 -6.27
C LEU A 33 9.30 -1.31 -7.64
N ASP A 34 10.46 -1.91 -7.90
CA ASP A 34 10.76 -2.61 -9.16
C ASP A 34 10.06 -3.97 -9.28
N TRP A 35 9.40 -4.43 -8.21
CA TRP A 35 8.70 -5.71 -8.13
C TRP A 35 7.25 -5.56 -7.67
N VAL A 36 6.48 -6.66 -7.83
CA VAL A 36 5.07 -6.73 -7.38
C VAL A 36 5.02 -6.69 -5.85
N THR A 37 4.19 -5.82 -5.31
CA THR A 37 3.94 -5.75 -3.86
C THR A 37 2.58 -6.35 -3.51
N LEU A 38 2.54 -7.10 -2.41
CA LEU A 38 1.34 -7.73 -1.88
C LEU A 38 1.00 -7.13 -0.51
N HIS A 39 -0.23 -6.62 -0.37
CA HIS A 39 -0.77 -6.23 0.93
C HIS A 39 -1.92 -7.15 1.31
N PHE A 40 -1.72 -7.94 2.36
CA PHE A 40 -2.77 -8.75 2.95
C PHE A 40 -3.32 -8.10 4.22
N VAL A 41 -4.64 -7.94 4.27
CA VAL A 41 -5.29 -7.29 5.41
C VAL A 41 -5.59 -8.31 6.50
N VAL A 42 -4.82 -8.26 7.59
CA VAL A 42 -5.02 -9.14 8.74
C VAL A 42 -6.21 -8.69 9.59
N ARG A 43 -6.38 -7.38 9.82
CA ARG A 43 -7.43 -6.80 10.66
C ARG A 43 -7.73 -5.35 10.26
N GLY A 44 -8.95 -4.92 10.51
CA GLY A 44 -9.40 -3.54 10.30
C GLY A 44 -10.04 -3.33 8.92
N ARG A 45 -10.41 -2.09 8.63
CA ARG A 45 -10.97 -1.67 7.34
C ARG A 45 -10.31 -0.38 6.91
N GLY A 46 -10.08 -0.23 5.62
CA GLY A 46 -9.46 0.95 5.05
C GLY A 46 -9.68 1.01 3.56
N GLU A 47 -8.91 1.85 2.90
CA GLU A 47 -8.93 2.02 1.46
C GLU A 47 -7.49 2.06 0.93
N ALA A 48 -7.26 1.43 -0.21
CA ALA A 48 -6.06 1.62 -0.98
C ALA A 48 -6.33 2.58 -2.13
N ARG A 49 -5.41 3.52 -2.37
CA ARG A 49 -5.49 4.49 -3.46
C ARG A 49 -4.21 4.51 -4.24
N ASP A 50 -4.33 4.67 -5.54
CA ASP A 50 -3.24 4.93 -6.47
C ASP A 50 -3.59 6.16 -7.32
N SER A 51 -2.71 6.56 -8.24
CA SER A 51 -2.98 7.68 -9.14
C SER A 51 -4.11 7.42 -10.15
N ALA A 52 -4.58 6.17 -10.28
CA ALA A 52 -5.50 5.74 -11.32
C ALA A 52 -6.92 5.47 -10.81
N SER A 53 -7.14 5.40 -9.50
CA SER A 53 -8.43 5.00 -8.92
C SER A 53 -8.83 5.80 -7.69
N ASP A 54 -10.13 6.07 -7.58
CA ASP A 54 -10.76 6.75 -6.45
C ASP A 54 -10.82 5.90 -5.17
N GLY A 55 -10.10 4.78 -5.11
CA GLY A 55 -10.00 3.93 -3.94
C GLY A 55 -10.50 2.49 -4.16
N ARG A 56 -9.91 1.57 -3.43
CA ARG A 56 -10.30 0.16 -3.32
C ARG A 56 -10.51 -0.15 -1.84
N ILE A 57 -11.71 -0.61 -1.50
CA ILE A 57 -12.03 -0.98 -0.11
C ILE A 57 -11.17 -2.18 0.30
N LEU A 58 -10.50 -2.04 1.43
CA LEU A 58 -9.72 -3.08 2.09
C LEU A 58 -10.45 -3.55 3.35
N SER A 59 -10.64 -4.85 3.47
CA SER A 59 -11.26 -5.52 4.62
C SER A 59 -10.45 -6.76 5.01
N PRO A 60 -10.64 -7.35 6.21
CA PRO A 60 -9.86 -8.52 6.61
C PRO A 60 -10.01 -9.66 5.58
N GLY A 61 -8.89 -10.26 5.17
CA GLY A 61 -8.84 -11.27 4.11
C GLY A 61 -8.71 -10.72 2.69
N SER A 62 -8.80 -9.40 2.49
CA SER A 62 -8.49 -8.78 1.20
C SER A 62 -6.98 -8.90 0.90
N LEU A 63 -6.67 -9.21 -0.37
CA LEU A 63 -5.32 -9.16 -0.92
C LEU A 63 -5.27 -8.09 -2.00
N LEU A 64 -4.47 -7.07 -1.80
CA LEU A 64 -4.16 -6.07 -2.80
C LEU A 64 -2.85 -6.44 -3.50
N LEU A 65 -2.92 -6.59 -4.82
CA LEU A 65 -1.75 -6.71 -5.69
C LEU A 65 -1.42 -5.33 -6.26
N VAL A 66 -0.19 -4.88 -6.05
CA VAL A 66 0.33 -3.64 -6.59
C VAL A 66 1.40 -3.97 -7.62
N PRO A 67 1.22 -3.57 -8.90
CA PRO A 67 2.22 -3.81 -9.93
C PRO A 67 3.50 -3.00 -9.68
N PRO A 68 4.63 -3.39 -10.30
CA PRO A 68 5.85 -2.60 -10.26
C PRO A 68 5.60 -1.16 -10.74
N GLN A 69 6.44 -0.24 -10.27
CA GLN A 69 6.43 1.18 -10.64
C GLN A 69 5.16 1.95 -10.24
N LEU A 70 4.24 1.34 -9.48
CA LEU A 70 3.05 2.03 -9.00
C LEU A 70 3.25 2.55 -7.58
N VAL A 71 3.13 3.87 -7.42
CA VAL A 71 3.00 4.51 -6.12
C VAL A 71 1.57 4.37 -5.64
N HIS A 72 1.39 3.90 -4.41
CA HIS A 72 0.08 3.74 -3.79
C HIS A 72 0.09 4.17 -2.33
N SER A 73 -1.11 4.23 -1.76
CA SER A 73 -1.31 4.56 -0.36
C SER A 73 -2.39 3.69 0.26
N ILE A 74 -2.28 3.49 1.57
CA ILE A 74 -3.27 2.80 2.39
C ILE A 74 -3.72 3.75 3.49
N GLU A 75 -5.03 3.93 3.64
CA GLU A 75 -5.61 4.81 4.65
C GLU A 75 -6.77 4.14 5.38
N CYS A 76 -7.09 4.63 6.58
CA CYS A 76 -8.26 4.19 7.32
C CYS A 76 -8.87 5.34 8.12
N GLY A 77 -10.16 5.22 8.45
CA GLY A 77 -10.89 6.28 9.16
C GLY A 77 -11.40 7.39 8.23
N PRO A 78 -11.88 8.52 8.78
CA PRO A 78 -12.33 9.66 7.98
C PRO A 78 -11.20 10.17 7.07
N PRO A 79 -11.52 10.78 5.92
CA PRO A 79 -10.52 11.17 4.93
C PRO A 79 -9.44 12.03 5.60
N PRO A 80 -8.14 11.68 5.44
CA PRO A 80 -7.06 12.41 6.06
C PRO A 80 -7.12 13.87 5.61
N HIS A 81 -6.97 14.80 6.55
CA HIS A 81 -6.78 16.21 6.21
C HIS A 81 -5.59 16.31 5.25
N ALA A 82 -5.77 17.01 4.12
CA ALA A 82 -4.84 17.04 2.99
C ALA A 82 -3.36 17.02 3.40
N GLU A 83 -2.61 16.04 2.88
CA GLU A 83 -1.17 15.89 3.14
C GLU A 83 -0.44 17.16 2.71
N ARG A 84 0.14 17.90 3.66
CA ARG A 84 1.16 18.91 3.35
C ARG A 84 2.49 18.17 3.21
N GLY A 85 2.97 18.04 1.97
CA GLY A 85 4.32 17.53 1.73
C GLY A 85 5.33 18.42 2.46
N ALA A 86 6.11 17.84 3.37
CA ALA A 86 7.29 18.51 3.89
C ALA A 86 8.26 18.69 2.72
N ALA A 87 8.42 19.92 2.25
CA ALA A 87 9.50 20.28 1.36
C ALA A 87 10.82 20.02 2.12
N GLY A 88 11.58 19.03 1.66
CA GLY A 88 12.96 18.86 2.11
C GLY A 88 13.77 20.04 1.60
N GLU A 89 14.08 20.98 2.48
CA GLU A 89 14.99 22.08 2.22
C GLU A 89 16.42 21.51 2.24
N GLY A 90 16.83 20.94 1.11
CA GLY A 90 18.22 20.57 0.85
C GLY A 90 19.04 21.85 0.71
N THR A 91 19.61 22.32 1.82
CA THR A 91 20.68 23.33 1.79
C THR A 91 21.96 22.66 1.29
N GLY A 92 22.11 22.59 -0.03
CA GLY A 92 23.41 22.40 -0.66
C GLY A 92 24.25 23.64 -0.41
N GLY A 93 25.35 23.49 0.34
CA GLY A 93 26.29 24.56 0.59
C GLY A 93 27.72 24.04 0.53
N GLY A 94 28.46 24.53 -0.48
CA GLY A 94 29.91 24.76 -0.47
C GLY A 94 30.81 23.57 -0.71
#